data_AF-A0A376LC75-F1
#
_entry.id   AF-A0A376LC75-F1
#
_cell.length_a   1.000
_cell.length_b   1.000
_cell.length_c   1.000
_cell.angle_alpha   90.00
_cell.angle_beta   90.00
_cell.angle_gamma   90.00
#
_symmetry.space_group_name_H-M   'P 1'
#
loop_
_entity.id
_entity.type
_entity.pdbx_description
1 polymer ?
#
loop_
_entity_poly.entity_id
_entity_poly.type
_entity_poly.pdbx_seq_one_letter_code
_entity_poly.pdbx_strand_id
1 'polypeptide(L)'
;MSHAAAQAYLGNVITLCVEKRGVQTNMVYHGNQVALTYEIPMAEVVLDFFDRLKSTSRGYASLDYNFKRFQASDMVRVDVLINGERVDALALITHRDNSQNRGRELVER
;
A
#
# COMPACT_ATOMS: atom_id res chain seq x y z
N MET A 1 -7.38 4.90 8.06
CA MET A 1 -7.13 5.63 6.80
C MET A 1 -8.46 6.07 6.25
N SER A 2 -8.73 7.36 6.15
CA SER A 2 -9.97 7.92 5.58
C SER A 2 -9.65 8.69 4.29
N HIS A 3 -10.44 8.48 3.24
CA HIS A 3 -10.25 9.11 1.93
C HIS A 3 -11.56 9.68 1.43
N ALA A 4 -11.50 10.78 0.68
CA ALA A 4 -12.59 11.22 -0.18
C ALA A 4 -12.17 11.04 -1.65
N ALA A 5 -12.98 10.36 -2.45
CA ALA A 5 -12.77 10.21 -3.89
C ALA A 5 -14.08 10.47 -4.66
N ALA A 6 -13.99 10.95 -5.89
CA ALA A 6 -15.16 11.02 -6.77
C ALA A 6 -15.62 9.59 -7.14
N GLN A 7 -16.94 9.38 -7.20
CA GLN A 7 -17.53 8.06 -7.45
C GLN A 7 -17.01 7.40 -8.74
N ALA A 8 -16.65 8.18 -9.75
CA ALA A 8 -16.08 7.70 -11.01
C ALA A 8 -14.74 6.95 -10.86
N TYR A 9 -13.97 7.21 -9.80
CA TYR A 9 -12.67 6.57 -9.54
C TYR A 9 -12.73 5.50 -8.44
N LEU A 10 -13.92 5.23 -7.89
CA LEU A 10 -14.09 4.35 -6.74
C LEU A 10 -13.50 2.95 -6.96
N GLY A 11 -13.81 2.33 -8.11
CA GLY A 11 -13.33 0.98 -8.42
C GLY A 11 -11.80 0.90 -8.44
N ASN A 12 -11.15 1.88 -9.07
CA ASN A 12 -9.69 1.96 -9.13
C ASN A 12 -9.05 2.08 -7.74
N VAL A 13 -9.63 2.91 -6.86
CA VAL A 13 -9.14 3.09 -5.50
C VAL A 13 -9.34 1.83 -4.66
N ILE A 14 -10.48 1.16 -4.77
CA ILE A 14 -10.74 -0.11 -4.08
C ILE A 14 -9.73 -1.18 -4.51
N THR A 15 -9.51 -1.34 -5.81
CA THR A 15 -8.53 -2.31 -6.34
C THR A 15 -7.13 -2.06 -5.78
N LEU A 16 -6.69 -0.79 -5.73
CA LEU A 16 -5.41 -0.42 -5.13
C LEU A 16 -5.35 -0.77 -3.64
N CYS A 17 -6.40 -0.47 -2.87
CA CYS A 17 -6.46 -0.83 -1.46
C CYS A 17 -6.34 -2.35 -1.25
N VAL A 18 -7.06 -3.15 -2.04
CA VAL A 18 -7.03 -4.62 -1.93
C VAL A 18 -5.66 -5.18 -2.31
N GLU A 19 -5.05 -4.68 -3.39
CA GLU A 19 -3.69 -5.07 -3.79
C GLU A 19 -2.67 -4.80 -2.67
N LYS A 20 -2.89 -3.72 -1.90
CA LYS A 20 -2.07 -3.31 -0.76
C LYS A 20 -2.51 -3.97 0.55
N ARG A 21 -3.23 -5.10 0.46
CA ARG A 21 -3.73 -5.90 1.60
C ARG A 21 -4.64 -5.11 2.55
N GLY A 22 -5.34 -4.13 2.00
CA GLY A 22 -6.27 -3.28 2.72
C GLY A 22 -7.60 -3.98 2.99
N VAL A 23 -8.10 -3.83 4.20
CA VAL A 23 -9.43 -4.29 4.62
C VAL A 23 -10.36 -3.09 4.73
N GLN A 24 -11.45 -3.10 3.98
CA GLN A 24 -12.46 -2.04 4.04
C GLN A 24 -13.17 -2.08 5.39
N THR A 25 -13.22 -0.95 6.08
CA THR A 25 -13.93 -0.83 7.37
C THR A 25 -15.17 0.04 7.28
N ASN A 26 -15.23 1.01 6.37
CA ASN A 26 -16.40 1.85 6.18
C ASN A 26 -16.44 2.44 4.76
N MET A 27 -17.65 2.75 4.29
CA MET A 27 -17.91 3.44 3.03
C MET A 27 -19.16 4.32 3.19
N VAL A 28 -19.02 5.62 2.93
CA VAL A 28 -20.12 6.60 3.06
C VAL A 28 -20.23 7.41 1.79
N TYR A 29 -21.45 7.59 1.28
CA TYR A 29 -21.72 8.39 0.09
C TYR A 29 -22.17 9.80 0.47
N HIS A 30 -21.60 10.80 -0.19
CA HIS A 30 -21.94 12.22 -0.09
C HIS A 30 -22.23 12.77 -1.49
N GLY A 31 -23.42 12.46 -2.01
CA GLY A 31 -23.76 12.75 -3.41
C GLY A 31 -22.79 12.04 -4.36
N ASN A 32 -22.03 12.82 -5.13
CA ASN A 32 -21.06 12.28 -6.10
C ASN A 32 -19.67 11.99 -5.51
N GLN A 33 -19.48 12.23 -4.21
CA GLN A 33 -18.26 11.91 -3.48
C GLN A 33 -18.46 10.68 -2.59
N VAL A 34 -17.40 9.90 -2.41
CA VAL A 34 -17.39 8.71 -1.58
C VAL A 34 -16.27 8.83 -0.56
N ALA A 35 -16.62 8.70 0.71
CA ALA A 35 -15.69 8.60 1.81
C ALA A 35 -15.38 7.12 2.11
N LEU A 36 -14.13 6.70 1.95
CA LEU A 36 -13.66 5.33 2.20
C LEU A 36 -12.80 5.26 3.44
N THR A 37 -13.07 4.28 4.30
CA THR A 37 -12.18 3.94 5.41
C THR A 37 -11.62 2.54 5.23
N TYR A 38 -10.29 2.44 5.28
CA TYR A 38 -9.56 1.18 5.17
C TYR A 38 -8.56 1.03 6.32
N GLU A 39 -8.33 -0.22 6.70
CA GLU A 39 -7.17 -0.66 7.44
C GLU A 39 -6.14 -1.22 6.46
N ILE A 40 -5.00 -0.56 6.33
CA ILE A 40 -3.92 -0.98 5.44
C ILE A 40 -2.64 -1.14 6.26
N PRO A 41 -1.85 -2.22 6.06
CA PRO A 41 -0.54 -2.35 6.69
C PRO A 41 0.34 -1.13 6.38
N MET A 42 0.91 -0.50 7.41
CA MET A 42 1.70 0.73 7.26
C MET A 42 2.87 0.57 6.28
N ALA A 43 3.49 -0.61 6.22
CA ALA A 43 4.56 -0.92 5.28
C ALA A 43 4.14 -0.73 3.81
N GLU A 44 2.87 -0.99 3.46
CA GLU A 44 2.37 -0.80 2.10
C GLU A 44 2.06 0.68 1.80
N VAL A 45 1.66 1.43 2.82
CA VAL A 45 1.34 2.86 2.71
C VAL A 45 2.60 3.69 2.44
N VAL A 46 3.69 3.39 3.14
CA VAL A 46 4.95 4.16 3.10
C VAL A 46 5.74 3.94 1.80
N LEU A 47 5.54 2.84 1.09
CA LEU A 47 6.32 2.51 -0.12
C LEU A 47 5.96 3.38 -1.33
N ASP A 48 4.75 3.22 -1.86
CA ASP A 48 4.32 3.83 -3.13
C ASP A 48 2.82 4.14 -3.17
N PHE A 49 2.11 3.95 -2.06
CA PHE A 49 0.65 4.04 -2.05
C PHE A 49 0.14 5.42 -2.44
N PHE A 50 0.74 6.48 -1.88
CA PHE A 50 0.30 7.85 -2.13
C PHE A 50 0.38 8.23 -3.60
N ASP A 51 1.51 7.92 -4.25
CA ASP A 51 1.73 8.23 -5.66
C ASP A 51 0.77 7.44 -6.56
N ARG A 52 0.57 6.15 -6.26
CA ARG A 52 -0.37 5.30 -7.00
C ARG A 52 -1.82 5.73 -6.81
N LEU A 53 -2.19 6.15 -5.61
CA LEU A 53 -3.52 6.70 -5.31
C LEU A 53 -3.77 7.98 -6.13
N LYS A 54 -2.82 8.92 -6.12
CA LYS A 54 -2.93 10.16 -6.89
C LYS A 54 -3.00 9.88 -8.39
N SER A 55 -2.18 8.97 -8.91
CA SER A 55 -2.21 8.57 -10.32
C SER A 55 -3.56 7.96 -10.73
N THR A 56 -4.03 6.95 -10.00
CA THR A 56 -5.24 6.18 -10.36
C THR A 56 -6.54 6.98 -10.22
N SER A 57 -6.51 8.02 -9.40
CA SER A 57 -7.62 8.96 -9.18
C SER A 57 -7.48 10.27 -9.96
N ARG A 58 -6.43 10.44 -10.78
CA ARG A 58 -6.10 11.71 -11.45
C ARG A 58 -6.03 12.91 -10.48
N GLY A 59 -5.55 12.66 -9.26
CA GLY A 59 -5.40 13.66 -8.20
C GLY A 59 -6.65 13.94 -7.37
N TYR A 60 -7.83 13.40 -7.74
CA TYR A 60 -9.10 13.66 -7.07
C TYR A 60 -9.24 12.95 -5.72
N ALA A 61 -8.45 11.92 -5.43
CA ALA A 61 -8.47 11.28 -4.12
C ALA A 61 -7.55 12.02 -3.13
N SER A 62 -8.04 12.22 -1.91
CA SER A 62 -7.24 12.67 -0.76
C SER A 62 -7.00 11.50 0.20
N LEU A 63 -5.92 11.59 0.98
CA LEU A 63 -5.51 10.58 1.95
C LEU A 63 -5.28 11.24 3.31
N ASP A 64 -5.98 10.75 4.34
CA ASP A 64 -5.61 10.91 5.74
C ASP A 64 -5.39 9.53 6.40
N TYR A 65 -4.32 9.40 7.19
CA TYR A 65 -4.02 8.17 7.91
C TYR A 65 -3.39 8.41 9.27
N ASN A 66 -3.73 7.52 10.19
CA ASN A 66 -3.20 7.46 11.53
C ASN A 66 -2.80 6.01 11.84
N PHE A 67 -1.80 5.85 12.73
CA PHE A 67 -1.48 4.54 13.27
C PHE A 67 -2.69 3.98 14.03
N LYS A 68 -3.01 2.69 13.81
CA LYS A 68 -4.13 2.02 14.46
C LYS A 68 -3.68 1.01 15.51
N ARG A 69 -2.85 0.04 15.12
CA ARG A 69 -2.35 -1.04 15.98
C ARG A 69 -1.21 -1.79 15.29
N PHE A 70 -0.47 -2.57 16.07
CA PHE A 70 0.32 -3.68 15.53
C PHE A 70 -0.59 -4.89 15.31
N GLN A 71 -0.26 -5.71 14.32
CA GLN A 71 -0.98 -6.94 14.01
C GLN A 71 0.01 -7.98 13.50
N ALA A 72 -0.13 -9.23 13.97
CA ALA A 72 0.68 -10.34 13.47
C ALA A 72 0.41 -10.56 11.97
N SER A 73 1.47 -10.75 11.19
CA SER A 73 1.43 -10.98 9.75
C SER A 73 2.64 -11.85 9.36
N ASP A 74 2.51 -12.64 8.30
CA ASP A 74 3.58 -13.51 7.80
C ASP A 74 4.61 -12.68 7.01
N MET A 75 5.50 -12.04 7.78
CA MET A 75 6.53 -11.17 7.26
C MET A 75 7.85 -11.93 7.12
N VAL A 76 8.55 -11.69 6.01
CA VAL A 76 9.87 -12.26 5.71
C VAL A 76 10.89 -11.15 5.50
N ARG A 77 12.15 -11.44 5.84
CA ARG A 77 13.29 -10.59 5.54
C ARG A 77 13.91 -11.03 4.22
N VAL A 78 14.09 -10.10 3.30
CA VAL A 78 14.81 -10.29 2.03
C VAL A 78 16.18 -9.64 2.17
N ASP A 79 17.22 -10.45 2.11
CA ASP A 79 18.61 -10.00 2.12
C ASP A 79 19.14 -9.88 0.69
N VAL A 80 20.00 -8.90 0.46
CA VAL A 80 20.60 -8.62 -0.84
C VAL A 80 22.10 -8.86 -0.76
N LEU A 81 22.63 -9.63 -1.70
CA LEU A 81 24.05 -9.91 -1.82
C LEU A 81 24.58 -9.29 -3.12
N ILE A 82 25.66 -8.52 -3.02
CA ILE A 82 26.39 -7.97 -4.17
C ILE A 82 27.78 -8.60 -4.15
N ASN A 83 28.16 -9.29 -5.23
CA ASN A 83 29.41 -10.06 -5.29
C ASN A 83 29.60 -11.06 -4.13
N GLY A 84 28.50 -11.61 -3.60
CA GLY A 84 28.51 -12.54 -2.46
C GLY A 84 28.59 -11.87 -1.10
N GLU A 85 28.76 -10.55 -1.02
CA GLU A 85 28.73 -9.79 0.23
C GLU A 85 27.32 -9.27 0.52
N ARG A 86 26.85 -9.47 1.75
CA ARG A 86 25.54 -8.97 2.18
C ARG A 86 25.61 -7.45 2.31
N VAL A 87 24.62 -6.77 1.73
CA VAL A 87 24.45 -5.32 1.86
C VAL A 87 23.25 -5.04 2.75
N ASP A 88 23.48 -4.88 4.05
CA ASP A 88 22.40 -4.69 5.04
C ASP A 88 21.55 -3.44 4.77
N ALA A 89 22.14 -2.40 4.17
CA ALA A 89 21.43 -1.18 3.79
C ALA A 89 20.33 -1.40 2.73
N LEU A 90 20.37 -2.53 2.01
CA LEU A 90 19.36 -2.90 1.01
C LEU A 90 18.39 -3.97 1.51
N ALA A 91 18.58 -4.49 2.73
CA ALA A 91 17.68 -5.49 3.29
C ALA A 91 16.29 -4.88 3.54
N LEU A 92 15.23 -5.65 3.25
CA LEU A 92 13.85 -5.21 3.48
C LEU A 92 13.02 -6.29 4.17
N ILE A 93 11.98 -5.84 4.86
CA ILE A 93 10.96 -6.70 5.47
C ILE A 93 9.68 -6.53 4.66
N THR A 94 9.13 -7.63 4.13
CA THR A 94 7.93 -7.62 3.29
C THR A 94 7.06 -8.83 3.58
N HIS A 95 5.82 -8.82 3.08
CA HIS A 95 4.91 -9.95 3.25
C HIS A 95 5.40 -11.15 2.41
N ARG A 96 5.25 -12.37 2.92
CA ARG A 96 5.71 -13.60 2.23
C ARG A 96 5.19 -13.69 0.80
N ASP A 97 3.91 -13.44 0.58
CA ASP A 97 3.28 -13.55 -0.75
C ASP A 97 3.89 -12.60 -1.80
N ASN A 98 4.46 -11.47 -1.34
CA ASN A 98 5.01 -10.44 -2.22
C ASN A 98 6.55 -10.46 -2.27
N SER A 99 7.22 -11.32 -1.49
CA SER A 99 8.67 -11.27 -1.29
C SER A 99 9.45 -11.48 -2.58
N GLN A 100 8.96 -12.35 -3.46
CA GLN A 100 9.60 -12.61 -4.75
C GLN A 100 9.53 -11.42 -5.69
N ASN A 101 8.37 -10.78 -5.80
CA ASN A 101 8.20 -9.60 -6.66
C ASN A 101 9.01 -8.43 -6.12
N ARG A 102 8.98 -8.18 -4.80
CA ARG A 102 9.79 -7.13 -4.16
C ARG A 102 11.29 -7.37 -4.32
N GLY A 103 11.75 -8.61 -4.19
CA GLY A 103 13.15 -8.96 -4.43
C GLY A 103 13.59 -8.63 -5.86
N ARG A 104 12.74 -8.94 -6.86
CA ARG A 104 13.01 -8.59 -8.27
C ARG A 104 13.04 -7.08 -8.50
N GLU A 105 12.02 -6.37 -8.04
CA GLU A 105 11.93 -4.91 -8.16
C GLU A 105 13.14 -4.19 -7.54
N LEU A 106 13.70 -4.74 -6.45
CA LEU A 106 14.87 -4.18 -5.80
C LEU A 106 16.15 -4.37 -6.63
N VAL A 107 16.28 -5.49 -7.34
CA VAL A 107 17.45 -5.79 -8.17
C VAL A 107 17.38 -5.14 -9.56
N GLU A 108 16.18 -4.83 -10.05
CA GLU A 108 15.97 -4.10 -11.30
C GLU A 108 16.28 -2.59 -11.20
N ARG A 109 16.36 -2.04 -9.98
CA ARG A 109 16.69 -0.64 -9.70
C ARG A 109 18.19 -0.42 -9.54
#